data_AF-A0A7X4CXI7-F1
#
_entry.id   AF-A0A7X4CXI7-F1
#
_cell.length_a   1.000
_cell.length_b   1.000
_cell.length_c   1.000
_cell.angle_alpha   90.00
_cell.angle_beta   90.00
_cell.angle_gamma   90.00
#
_symmetry.space_group_name_H-M   'P 1'
#
loop_
_entity.id
_entity.type
_entity.pdbx_description
1 polymer ?
#
loop_
_entity_poly.entity_id
_entity_poly.type
_entity_poly.pdbx_seq_one_letter_code
_entity_poly.pdbx_strand_id
1 'polypeptide(L)'
;MSAIVYDTTKAVEHYREAGFDEVQARALAEENAQILGERIVARDDLQHAVESIRKDIEGLQKDMTISIGVVMAAGISLNIAITALIISR
;
A
#
# COMPACT_ATOMS: atom_id res chain seq x y z
N MET A 1 -12.28 8.35 6.77
CA MET A 1 -11.70 8.87 5.52
C MET A 1 -12.26 10.26 5.32
N SER A 2 -11.44 11.31 5.42
CA SER A 2 -11.89 12.67 5.09
C SER A 2 -11.96 12.75 3.57
N ALA A 3 -13.16 12.81 3.01
CA ALA A 3 -13.34 13.08 1.60
C ALA A 3 -13.01 14.57 1.40
N ILE A 4 -11.88 14.84 0.75
CA ILE A 4 -11.56 16.20 0.31
C ILE A 4 -12.51 16.47 -0.87
N VAL A 5 -13.61 17.18 -0.60
CA VAL A 5 -14.56 17.60 -1.64
C VAL A 5 -14.08 18.93 -2.19
N TYR A 6 -13.69 18.95 -3.46
CA TYR A 6 -13.36 20.18 -4.15
C TYR A 6 -14.64 20.89 -4.59
N ASP A 7 -14.87 22.09 -4.05
CA ASP A 7 -16.03 22.91 -4.38
C ASP A 7 -15.71 23.79 -5.60
N THR A 8 -16.14 23.31 -6.77
CA THR A 8 -15.91 24.02 -8.05
C THR A 8 -16.55 25.40 -8.06
N THR A 9 -17.68 25.60 -7.37
CA THR A 9 -18.38 26.90 -7.36
C THR A 9 -17.56 27.94 -6.62
N LYS A 10 -17.05 27.60 -5.43
CA LYS A 10 -16.15 28.50 -4.69
C LYS A 10 -14.84 28.75 -5.42
N ALA A 11 -14.32 27.76 -6.14
CA ALA A 11 -13.13 27.94 -6.96
C ALA A 11 -13.37 28.93 -8.12
N VAL A 12 -14.52 28.84 -8.80
CA VAL A 12 -14.91 29.81 -9.84
C VAL A 12 -15.02 31.21 -9.26
N GLU A 13 -15.71 31.38 -8.12
CA GLU A 13 -15.81 32.66 -7.43
C GLU A 13 -14.42 33.24 -7.12
N HIS A 14 -13.52 32.41 -6.59
CA HIS A 14 -12.16 32.82 -6.28
C HIS A 14 -11.36 33.26 -7.52
N TYR A 15 -11.48 32.55 -8.65
CA TYR A 15 -10.83 32.96 -9.89
C TYR A 15 -11.44 34.25 -10.46
N ARG A 16 -12.75 34.44 -10.34
CA ARG A 16 -13.38 35.71 -10.72
C ARG A 16 -12.89 36.88 -9.89
N GLU A 17 -12.75 36.70 -8.58
CA GLU A 17 -12.17 37.71 -7.68
C GLU A 17 -10.71 38.04 -8.04
N ALA A 18 -9.98 37.07 -8.59
CA ALA A 18 -8.62 37.25 -9.10
C ALA A 18 -8.56 37.92 -10.49
N GLY A 19 -9.70 38.26 -11.09
CA GLY A 19 -9.78 38.99 -12.36
C GLY A 19 -9.88 38.13 -13.62
N PHE A 20 -10.08 36.82 -13.47
CA PHE A 20 -10.38 35.95 -14.62
C PHE A 20 -11.82 36.18 -15.11
N ASP A 21 -12.04 36.07 -16.42
CA ASP A 21 -13.40 36.06 -16.97
C ASP A 21 -14.15 34.77 -16.57
N GLU A 22 -15.48 34.77 -16.67
CA GLU A 22 -16.32 33.63 -16.25
C GLU A 22 -15.93 32.31 -16.94
N VAL A 23 -15.57 32.37 -18.22
CA VAL A 23 -15.23 31.17 -19.01
C VAL A 23 -13.88 30.63 -18.56
N GLN A 24 -12.90 31.50 -18.35
CA GLN A 24 -11.58 31.15 -17.82
C GLN A 24 -11.67 30.60 -16.40
N ALA A 25 -12.44 31.25 -15.53
CA ALA A 25 -12.63 30.83 -14.14
C ALA A 25 -13.25 29.43 -14.05
N ARG A 26 -14.26 29.14 -14.89
CA ARG A 26 -14.85 27.80 -14.99
C ARG A 26 -13.87 26.76 -15.51
N ALA A 27 -13.16 27.07 -16.60
CA ALA A 27 -12.20 26.13 -17.18
C ALA A 27 -11.11 25.75 -16.17
N LEU A 28 -10.55 26.73 -15.44
CA LEU A 28 -9.54 26.49 -14.40
C LEU A 28 -10.10 25.70 -13.20
N ALA A 29 -11.33 25.98 -12.79
CA ALA A 29 -11.97 25.24 -11.70
C ALA A 29 -12.23 23.78 -12.08
N GLU A 30 -12.70 23.51 -13.31
CA GLU A 30 -12.93 22.16 -13.81
C GLU A 30 -11.63 21.37 -13.98
N GLU A 31 -10.58 21.99 -14.54
CA GLU A 31 -9.26 21.35 -14.68
C GLU A 31 -8.68 20.96 -13.31
N ASN A 32 -8.76 21.85 -12.32
CA ASN A 32 -8.31 21.56 -10.97
C ASN A 32 -9.14 20.46 -10.29
N ALA A 33 -10.45 20.43 -10.52
CA ALA A 33 -11.30 19.34 -10.02
C ALA A 33 -10.88 17.99 -10.60
N GLN A 34 -10.57 17.95 -11.90
CA GLN A 34 -10.11 16.75 -12.57
C GLN A 34 -8.75 16.29 -12.03
N ILE A 35 -7.76 17.19 -11.94
CA ILE A 35 -6.43 16.87 -11.41
C ILE A 35 -6.51 16.37 -9.97
N LEU A 36 -7.35 16.99 -9.13
CA LEU A 36 -7.55 16.54 -7.75
C LEU A 36 -8.22 15.17 -7.70
N GLY A 37 -9.21 14.92 -8.55
CA GLY A 37 -9.83 13.60 -8.70
C GLY A 37 -8.82 12.52 -9.06
N GLU A 38 -8.01 12.75 -10.10
CA GLU A 38 -6.96 11.82 -10.55
C GLU A 38 -5.92 11.57 -9.44
N ARG A 39 -5.50 12.61 -8.70
CA ARG A 39 -4.57 12.47 -7.58
C ARG A 39 -5.14 11.68 -6.40
N ILE A 40 -6.43 11.86 -6.09
CA ILE A 40 -7.10 11.10 -5.03
C ILE A 40 -7.17 9.62 -5.41
N VAL A 41 -7.57 9.31 -6.64
CA VAL A 41 -7.60 7.92 -7.16
C VAL A 41 -6.21 7.29 -7.10
N ALA A 42 -5.19 7.98 -7.63
CA ALA A 42 -3.81 7.48 -7.58
C ALA A 42 -3.29 7.26 -6.16
N ARG A 43 -3.69 8.10 -5.20
CA ARG A 43 -3.34 7.93 -3.79
C ARG A 43 -4.01 6.70 -3.19
N ASP A 44 -5.28 6.47 -3.47
CA ASP A 44 -6.01 5.29 -2.98
C ASP A 44 -5.43 4.01 -3.59
N ASP A 45 -5.11 4.03 -4.89
CA ASP A 45 -4.42 2.91 -5.57
C ASP A 45 -3.05 2.61 -4.94
N LEU A 46 -2.26 3.65 -4.63
CA LEU A 46 -0.98 3.49 -3.93
C LEU A 46 -1.18 2.93 -2.52
N GLN A 47 -2.20 3.38 -1.79
CA GLN A 47 -2.49 2.85 -0.46
C GLN A 47 -2.85 1.37 -0.54
N HIS A 48 -3.68 0.97 -1.51
CA HIS A 48 -4.00 -0.43 -1.75
C HIS A 48 -2.77 -1.26 -2.14
N ALA A 49 -1.89 -0.73 -2.99
CA ALA A 49 -0.65 -1.40 -3.36
C ALA A 49 0.27 -1.61 -2.15
N VAL A 50 0.42 -0.59 -1.29
CA VAL A 50 1.20 -0.69 -0.04
C VAL A 50 0.61 -1.73 0.91
N GLU A 51 -0.70 -1.74 1.08
CA GLU A 51 -1.39 -2.74 1.92
C GLU A 51 -1.23 -4.16 1.38
N SER A 52 -1.26 -4.35 0.05
CA SER A 52 -1.02 -5.64 -0.60
C SER A 52 0.41 -6.11 -0.38
N ILE A 53 1.41 -5.25 -0.67
CA ILE A 53 2.83 -5.58 -0.47
C ILE A 53 3.10 -5.94 0.99
N ARG A 54 2.49 -5.23 1.94
CA ARG A 54 2.65 -5.53 3.36
C ARG A 54 2.14 -6.94 3.70
N LYS A 55 0.96 -7.32 3.19
CA LYS A 55 0.41 -8.67 3.38
C LYS A 55 1.31 -9.74 2.76
N ASP A 56 1.86 -9.47 1.58
CA ASP A 56 2.77 -10.39 0.90
C ASP A 56 4.07 -10.58 1.71
N ILE A 57 4.63 -9.49 2.26
CA ILE A 57 5.80 -9.55 3.15
C ILE A 57 5.49 -10.36 4.42
N GLU A 58 4.35 -10.12 5.06
CA GLU A 58 3.92 -10.86 6.26
C GLU A 58 3.74 -12.36 5.95
N GLY A 59 3.19 -12.69 4.77
CA GLY A 59 3.10 -14.05 4.27
C GLY A 59 4.46 -14.70 4.05
N LEU A 60 5.36 -14.03 3.34
CA LEU A 60 6.72 -14.50 3.09
C LEU A 60 7.51 -14.73 4.39
N GLN A 61 7.38 -13.83 5.36
CA GLN A 61 8.01 -13.99 6.68
C GLN A 61 7.52 -15.26 7.40
N LYS A 62 6.22 -15.53 7.33
CA LYS A 62 5.63 -16.74 7.91
C LYS A 62 6.14 -17.99 7.20
N ASP A 63 6.17 -18.00 5.88
CA ASP A 63 6.63 -19.14 5.08
C ASP A 63 8.12 -19.42 5.33
N MET A 64 8.94 -18.37 5.42
CA MET A 64 10.35 -18.49 5.81
C MET A 64 10.50 -19.07 7.21
N THR A 65 9.71 -18.59 8.18
CA THR A 65 9.75 -19.09 9.56
C THR A 65 9.41 -20.58 9.62
N ILE A 66 8.38 -21.00 8.87
CA ILE A 66 7.99 -22.41 8.78
C ILE A 66 9.11 -23.24 8.13
N SER A 67 9.63 -22.78 7.00
CA SER A 67 10.69 -23.47 6.26
C SER A 67 11.95 -23.67 7.14
N ILE A 68 12.37 -22.61 7.83
CA ILE A 68 13.49 -22.65 8.76
C ILE A 68 13.21 -23.62 9.92
N GLY A 69 12.00 -23.60 10.48
CA GLY A 69 11.59 -24.54 11.52
C GLY A 69 11.66 -26.00 11.09
N VAL A 70 11.22 -26.31 9.85
CA VAL A 70 11.30 -27.66 9.27
C VAL A 70 12.75 -28.11 9.12
N VAL A 71 13.62 -27.25 8.61
CA VAL A 71 15.06 -27.55 8.45
C VAL A 71 15.72 -27.80 9.81
N MET A 72 15.42 -26.98 10.82
CA MET A 72 15.94 -27.19 12.18
C MET A 72 15.46 -28.52 12.79
N ALA A 73 14.17 -28.84 12.66
CA ALA A 73 13.62 -30.09 13.18
C ALA A 73 14.26 -31.32 12.52
N ALA A 74 14.51 -31.26 11.20
CA ALA A 74 15.22 -32.32 10.48
C ALA A 74 16.66 -32.49 11.01
N GLY A 75 17.38 -31.38 11.20
CA GLY A 75 18.74 -31.39 11.73
C GLY A 75 18.83 -31.97 13.15
N ILE A 76 17.91 -31.58 14.04
CA ILE A 76 17.83 -32.13 15.41
C ILE A 76 17.54 -33.63 15.38
N SER A 77 16.56 -34.05 14.56
CA SER A 77 16.18 -35.47 14.44
C SER A 77 17.35 -36.32 13.95
N LEU A 78 18.13 -35.82 12.98
CA LEU A 78 19.32 -36.50 12.49
C LEU A 78 20.39 -36.65 13.58
N ASN A 79 20.66 -35.58 14.35
CA ASN A 79 21.63 -35.62 15.44
C ASN A 79 21.22 -36.63 16.53
N ILE A 80 19.93 -36.68 16.88
CA ILE A 80 19.39 -37.66 17.83
C ILE A 80 19.61 -39.09 17.30
N ALA A 81 19.28 -39.35 16.04
CA ALA A 81 19.45 -40.66 15.43
C ALA A 81 20.92 -41.13 15.43
N ILE A 82 21.86 -40.23 15.11
CA ILE A 82 23.30 -40.53 15.13
C ILE A 82 23.75 -40.86 16.56
N THR A 83 23.35 -40.05 17.54
CA THR A 83 23.73 -40.25 18.94
C THR A 83 23.20 -41.57 19.48
N ALA A 84 21.94 -41.91 19.17
CA ALA A 84 21.35 -43.19 19.55
C ALA A 84 22.09 -44.39 18.93
N LEU A 85 22.56 -44.26 17.69
CA LEU A 85 23.37 -45.29 17.02
C LEU A 85 24.73 -45.49 17.70
N ILE A 86 25.38 -44.41 18.14
CA ILE A 86 26.67 -44.48 18.83
C ILE A 86 26.53 -45.17 20.20
N ILE A 87 25.49 -44.83 20.97
CA ILE A 87 25.27 -45.37 22.32
C ILE A 87 24.84 -46.86 22.28
N SER A 88 24.23 -47.31 21.20
CA SER A 88 23.74 -48.69 21.03
C SER A 88 24.80 -49.68 20.52
N ARG A 89 26.04 -49.22 20.28
CA ARG A 89 27.21 -50.06 20.01
C ARG A 89 28.03 -50.30 21.26
#